data_AF-A0A2K6AAR7-F1
#
_entry.id   AF-A0A2K6AAR7-F1
#
_cell.length_a   1.000
_cell.length_b   1.000
_cell.length_c   1.000
_cell.angle_alpha   90.00
_cell.angle_beta   90.00
_cell.angle_gamma   90.00
#
_symmetry.space_group_name_H-M   'P 1'
#
loop_
_entity.id
_entity.type
_entity.pdbx_description
1 polymer ?
#
loop_
_entity_poly.entity_id
_entity_poly.type
_entity_poly.pdbx_seq_one_letter_code
_entity_poly.pdbx_strand_id
1 'polypeptide(L)'
;MGKVRGLRARVHQAAVRPKGEAAPGPAPPAPEAAPPPASDWAFINTNIFARTKIDPSALVQKLELDVRSVTSVMGVPPGHVFSLPCSLSSGAEAKTVLPKKEKMKLRREQWLQKIEAIKLAEQKHREERRRRATVVVGDLHPLRDALPELLGLKASSRRQAHRERESNKPRPSELSQMSTAQRQQLLEEERTRFRELLASPAYRARPLVAIGQTLARQMQLEGGSEL
;
A
#
# COMPACT_ATOMS: atom_id res chain seq x y z
N MET A 1 -5.50 18.86 -50.81
CA MET A 1 -5.26 19.81 -49.70
C MET A 1 -4.84 19.05 -48.44
N GLY A 2 -3.53 18.79 -48.29
CA GLY A 2 -2.98 17.99 -47.19
C GLY A 2 -2.81 18.82 -45.91
N LYS A 3 -3.21 18.27 -44.76
CA LYS A 3 -3.04 18.92 -43.46
C LYS A 3 -1.55 18.89 -43.07
N VAL A 4 -0.93 20.07 -43.00
CA VAL A 4 0.43 20.26 -42.50
C VAL A 4 0.47 19.83 -41.03
N ARG A 5 1.25 18.78 -40.71
CA ARG A 5 1.47 18.36 -39.31
C ARG A 5 2.36 19.41 -38.64
N GLY A 6 1.79 20.15 -37.70
CA GLY A 6 2.56 21.06 -36.86
C GLY A 6 3.63 20.30 -36.08
N LEU A 7 4.88 20.75 -36.19
CA LEU A 7 6.02 20.26 -35.43
C LEU A 7 5.78 20.61 -33.95
N ARG A 8 5.32 19.65 -33.15
CA ARG A 8 5.27 19.81 -31.70
C ARG A 8 6.70 19.76 -31.16
N ALA A 9 7.18 20.89 -30.64
CA ALA A 9 8.43 20.94 -29.91
C ALA A 9 8.37 20.00 -28.70
N ARG A 10 9.29 19.03 -28.63
CA ARG A 10 9.45 18.16 -27.47
C ARG A 10 10.14 18.97 -26.37
N VAL A 11 9.36 19.50 -25.43
CA VAL A 11 9.90 20.16 -24.24
C VAL A 11 10.21 19.08 -23.21
N HIS A 12 11.36 18.41 -23.35
CA HIS A 12 11.97 17.72 -22.22
C HIS A 12 12.98 18.68 -21.60
N GLN A 13 12.74 19.10 -20.35
CA GLN A 13 13.75 19.80 -19.58
C GLN A 13 14.83 18.79 -19.14
N ALA A 14 16.08 19.09 -19.44
CA ALA A 14 17.22 18.31 -18.97
C ALA A 14 17.36 18.42 -17.45
N ALA A 15 17.69 17.32 -16.78
CA ALA A 15 17.88 17.30 -15.33
C ALA A 15 19.03 18.24 -14.92
N VAL A 16 18.75 19.13 -13.96
CA VAL A 16 19.75 20.00 -13.34
C VAL A 16 20.71 19.13 -12.53
N ARG A 17 21.97 19.05 -12.97
CA ARG A 17 23.05 18.46 -12.17
C ARG A 17 23.55 19.51 -11.17
N PRO A 18 23.54 19.24 -9.85
CA PRO A 18 24.15 20.14 -8.88
C PRO A 18 25.67 20.19 -9.12
N LYS A 19 26.19 21.41 -9.23
CA LYS A 19 27.58 21.73 -9.53
C LYS A 19 28.41 21.61 -8.25
N GLY A 20 29.24 20.58 -8.19
CA GLY A 20 30.29 20.37 -7.19
C GLY A 20 31.41 19.55 -7.85
N GLU A 21 32.37 20.28 -8.42
CA GLU A 21 33.76 19.94 -8.79
C GLU A 21 34.16 18.48 -9.07
N ALA A 22 34.43 18.19 -10.35
CA ALA A 22 35.74 17.68 -10.81
C ALA A 22 35.90 18.01 -12.31
N ALA A 23 37.05 18.57 -12.67
CA ALA A 23 37.44 18.97 -14.03
C ALA A 23 37.56 17.77 -15.00
N PRO A 24 37.53 17.98 -16.33
CA PRO A 24 37.60 16.90 -17.31
C PRO A 24 39.05 16.42 -17.44
N GLY A 25 39.34 15.24 -16.87
CA GLY A 25 40.56 14.50 -17.16
C GLY A 25 40.48 13.79 -18.53
N PRO A 26 41.61 13.58 -19.22
CA PRO A 26 41.65 12.94 -20.53
C PRO A 26 41.19 11.49 -20.43
N ALA A 27 40.49 11.05 -21.48
CA ALA A 27 39.93 9.71 -21.61
C ALA A 27 40.99 8.61 -21.43
N PRO A 28 40.76 7.60 -20.59
CA PRO A 28 41.54 6.37 -20.63
C PRO A 28 41.11 5.50 -21.83
N PRO A 29 42.06 4.83 -22.52
CA PRO A 29 41.75 3.96 -23.65
C PRO A 29 40.91 2.76 -23.21
N ALA A 30 39.98 2.37 -24.08
CA ALA A 30 39.13 1.21 -23.94
C ALA A 30 39.95 -0.09 -23.74
N PRO A 31 39.68 -0.89 -22.69
CA PRO A 31 40.02 -2.30 -22.73
C PRO A 31 38.96 -3.01 -23.58
N GLU A 32 39.44 -3.46 -24.74
CA GLU A 32 38.85 -4.44 -25.63
C GLU A 32 38.23 -5.58 -24.84
N ALA A 33 36.89 -5.58 -24.75
CA ALA A 33 36.14 -6.66 -24.17
C ALA A 33 36.32 -7.88 -25.07
N ALA A 34 37.02 -8.89 -24.56
CA ALA A 34 37.06 -10.22 -25.14
C ALA A 34 35.64 -10.67 -25.52
N PRO A 35 35.43 -11.24 -26.71
CA PRO A 35 34.12 -11.77 -27.07
C PRO A 35 33.76 -12.89 -26.08
N PRO A 36 32.50 -12.95 -25.61
CA PRO A 36 32.03 -14.13 -24.89
C PRO A 36 32.23 -15.36 -25.78
N PRO A 37 32.51 -16.57 -25.24
CA PRO A 37 32.57 -17.77 -26.05
C PRO A 37 31.23 -17.93 -26.79
N ALA A 38 31.24 -17.61 -28.08
CA ALA A 38 30.16 -17.87 -29.01
C ALA A 38 30.27 -19.32 -29.47
N SER A 39 29.91 -20.22 -28.58
CA SER A 39 29.61 -21.64 -28.83
C SER A 39 28.73 -22.01 -27.65
N ASP A 40 27.41 -22.08 -27.84
CA ASP A 40 26.77 -23.40 -27.97
C ASP A 40 25.42 -23.34 -28.72
N TRP A 41 25.24 -22.38 -29.64
CA TRP A 41 24.01 -22.31 -30.46
C TRP A 41 24.20 -22.77 -31.92
N ALA A 42 25.44 -23.03 -32.33
CA ALA A 42 25.74 -23.55 -33.67
C ALA A 42 25.48 -25.07 -33.82
N PHE A 43 25.35 -25.80 -32.71
CA PHE A 43 25.10 -27.26 -32.73
C PHE A 43 23.63 -27.66 -32.86
N ILE A 44 22.69 -26.73 -32.69
CA ILE A 44 21.24 -27.05 -32.73
C ILE A 44 20.69 -26.90 -34.16
N ASN A 45 21.39 -26.18 -35.04
CA ASN A 45 20.97 -25.96 -36.40
C ASN A 45 21.72 -26.86 -37.38
N THR A 46 21.26 -28.09 -37.51
CA THR A 46 20.76 -28.65 -38.78
C THR A 46 20.50 -30.14 -38.58
N ASN A 47 19.29 -30.57 -38.95
CA ASN A 47 18.91 -31.98 -39.13
C ASN A 47 18.66 -32.87 -37.89
N ILE A 48 18.24 -32.31 -36.74
CA ILE A 48 17.71 -33.14 -35.63
C ILE A 48 16.45 -33.92 -36.06
N PHE A 49 15.60 -33.33 -36.91
CA PHE A 49 14.34 -33.94 -37.38
C PHE A 49 14.44 -34.55 -38.79
N ALA A 50 15.62 -34.60 -39.41
CA ALA A 50 15.74 -35.06 -40.80
C ALA A 50 15.39 -36.54 -41.00
N ARG A 51 15.40 -37.34 -39.92
CA ARG A 51 15.05 -38.76 -39.94
C ARG A 51 13.66 -39.07 -39.40
N THR A 52 12.93 -38.08 -38.89
CA THR A 52 11.59 -38.30 -38.36
C THR A 52 10.58 -38.32 -39.51
N LYS A 53 10.06 -39.50 -39.83
CA LYS A 53 8.91 -39.65 -40.73
C LYS A 53 7.64 -39.51 -39.89
N ILE A 54 6.96 -38.37 -40.03
CA ILE A 54 5.67 -38.12 -39.37
C ILE A 54 4.59 -38.36 -40.41
N ASP A 55 3.71 -39.34 -40.16
CA ASP A 55 2.58 -39.58 -41.03
C ASP A 55 1.56 -38.43 -40.91
N PRO A 56 1.02 -37.91 -42.04
CA PRO A 56 0.14 -36.75 -42.03
C PRO A 56 -1.16 -36.98 -41.25
N SER A 57 -1.59 -38.24 -41.12
CA SER A 57 -2.74 -38.67 -40.33
C SER A 57 -2.56 -38.39 -38.82
N ALA A 58 -1.32 -38.46 -38.31
CA ALA A 58 -1.01 -38.23 -36.90
C ALA A 58 -1.03 -36.74 -36.52
N LEU A 59 -0.88 -35.84 -37.51
CA LEU A 59 -1.04 -34.39 -37.32
C LEU A 59 -2.51 -33.99 -37.12
N VAL A 60 -3.44 -34.85 -37.51
CA VAL A 60 -4.87 -34.65 -37.29
C VAL A 60 -5.25 -35.31 -35.96
N GLN A 61 -4.60 -34.89 -34.87
CA GLN A 61 -5.02 -35.27 -33.53
C GLN A 61 -6.29 -34.50 -33.18
N LYS A 62 -7.46 -35.11 -33.42
CA LYS A 62 -8.72 -34.64 -32.85
C LYS A 62 -8.63 -34.91 -31.35
N LEU A 63 -8.22 -33.90 -30.58
CA LEU A 63 -8.26 -33.93 -29.13
C LEU A 63 -9.73 -34.01 -28.70
N GLU A 64 -10.19 -35.22 -28.42
CA GLU A 64 -11.38 -35.39 -27.60
C GLU A 64 -11.02 -34.88 -26.20
N LEU A 65 -11.67 -33.79 -25.80
CA LEU A 65 -11.53 -33.20 -24.48
C LEU A 65 -12.11 -34.17 -23.45
N ASP A 66 -11.31 -35.13 -23.02
CA ASP A 66 -11.65 -36.00 -21.90
C ASP A 66 -11.59 -35.17 -20.61
N VAL A 67 -12.73 -35.03 -19.94
CA VAL A 67 -12.95 -34.19 -18.75
C VAL A 67 -11.96 -34.51 -17.61
N ARG A 68 -11.29 -35.65 -17.68
CA ARG A 68 -10.29 -36.15 -16.73
C ARG A 68 -8.95 -35.43 -16.79
N SER A 69 -8.60 -34.71 -17.87
CA SER A 69 -7.31 -34.00 -17.95
C SER A 69 -7.29 -32.66 -17.21
N VAL A 70 -8.45 -32.14 -16.80
CA VAL A 70 -8.55 -30.89 -16.03
C VAL A 70 -8.29 -31.13 -14.53
N THR A 71 -8.46 -32.36 -14.04
CA THR A 71 -8.25 -32.69 -12.62
C THR A 71 -6.78 -32.95 -12.27
N SER A 72 -5.88 -33.17 -13.23
CA SER A 72 -4.46 -33.42 -12.94
C SER A 72 -3.60 -32.17 -12.74
N VAL A 73 -4.12 -30.96 -13.00
CA VAL A 73 -3.43 -29.68 -12.70
C VAL A 73 -3.68 -29.22 -11.27
N MET A 74 -4.69 -29.76 -10.59
CA MET A 74 -4.96 -29.49 -9.18
C MET A 74 -4.71 -30.77 -8.38
N GLY A 75 -3.49 -30.93 -7.90
CA GLY A 75 -3.15 -32.00 -6.95
C GLY A 75 -3.97 -31.84 -5.68
N VAL A 76 -5.07 -32.59 -5.57
CA VAL A 76 -5.83 -32.79 -4.33
C VAL A 76 -6.32 -34.24 -4.28
N PRO A 77 -6.08 -34.98 -3.19
CA PRO A 77 -6.49 -36.37 -3.04
C PRO A 77 -8.03 -36.50 -2.88
N PRO A 78 -8.62 -37.65 -3.24
CA PRO A 78 -10.07 -37.83 -3.17
C PRO A 78 -10.46 -38.14 -1.72
N GLY A 79 -11.23 -37.26 -1.08
CA GLY A 79 -11.78 -37.58 0.24
C GLY A 79 -12.36 -36.46 1.11
N HIS A 80 -12.53 -35.23 0.64
CA HIS A 80 -13.22 -34.20 1.42
C HIS A 80 -14.37 -33.57 0.62
N VAL A 81 -15.59 -33.98 0.99
CA VAL A 81 -16.84 -33.27 0.71
C VAL A 81 -16.79 -31.93 1.45
N PHE A 82 -16.32 -30.90 0.77
CA PHE A 82 -16.59 -29.53 1.14
C PHE A 82 -17.17 -28.83 -0.10
N SER A 83 -18.50 -28.84 -0.16
CA SER A 83 -19.26 -27.97 -1.05
C SER A 83 -18.98 -26.52 -0.67
N LEU A 84 -17.99 -25.91 -1.33
CA LEU A 84 -17.93 -24.46 -1.48
C LEU A 84 -18.41 -24.10 -2.88
N PRO A 85 -19.25 -23.06 -3.03
CA PRO A 85 -19.78 -22.68 -4.33
C PRO A 85 -18.63 -22.14 -5.17
N CYS A 86 -18.38 -22.81 -6.29
CA CYS A 86 -17.45 -22.37 -7.32
C CYS A 86 -18.04 -21.12 -7.99
N SER A 87 -17.84 -19.94 -7.40
CA SER A 87 -18.05 -18.66 -8.09
C SER A 87 -16.82 -18.36 -8.97
N LEU A 88 -16.57 -19.25 -9.95
CA LEU A 88 -15.76 -18.99 -11.13
C LEU A 88 -16.62 -19.18 -12.38
N SER A 89 -17.80 -18.56 -12.38
CA SER A 89 -18.55 -18.33 -13.62
C SER A 89 -18.47 -16.85 -14.01
N SER A 90 -17.27 -16.40 -14.37
CA SER A 90 -17.14 -15.21 -15.22
C SER A 90 -16.03 -15.47 -16.21
N GLY A 91 -16.41 -15.76 -17.44
CA GLY A 91 -15.44 -15.95 -18.52
C GLY A 91 -15.69 -17.15 -19.43
N ALA A 92 -16.89 -17.73 -19.46
CA ALA A 92 -17.34 -18.55 -20.58
C ALA A 92 -18.36 -17.78 -21.43
N GLU A 93 -18.20 -16.46 -21.60
CA GLU A 93 -18.84 -15.77 -22.71
C GLU A 93 -18.01 -16.07 -23.95
N ALA A 94 -18.42 -17.12 -24.68
CA ALA A 94 -18.01 -17.35 -26.06
C ALA A 94 -17.93 -16.00 -26.74
N LYS A 95 -16.73 -15.59 -27.18
CA LYS A 95 -16.34 -14.23 -27.61
C LYS A 95 -17.38 -13.60 -28.55
N THR A 96 -18.50 -13.14 -28.00
CA THR A 96 -19.48 -12.37 -28.72
C THR A 96 -18.75 -11.09 -29.08
N VAL A 97 -18.84 -10.68 -30.34
CA VAL A 97 -18.15 -9.49 -30.80
C VAL A 97 -18.89 -8.29 -30.18
N LEU A 98 -18.57 -7.97 -28.93
CA LEU A 98 -19.18 -6.86 -28.21
C LEU A 98 -18.93 -5.57 -29.01
N PRO A 99 -19.91 -4.66 -29.07
CA PRO A 99 -19.75 -3.36 -29.70
C PRO A 99 -18.59 -2.59 -29.05
N LYS A 100 -17.90 -1.77 -29.85
CA LYS A 100 -16.71 -0.99 -29.43
C LYS A 100 -16.96 -0.15 -28.17
N LYS A 101 -18.18 0.33 -27.97
CA LYS A 101 -18.61 1.10 -26.78
C LYS A 101 -18.53 0.27 -25.50
N GLU A 102 -19.02 -0.97 -25.51
CA GLU A 102 -18.99 -1.87 -24.36
C GLU A 102 -17.56 -2.32 -24.04
N LYS A 103 -16.77 -2.65 -25.05
CA LYS A 103 -15.33 -2.96 -24.87
C LYS A 103 -14.57 -1.80 -24.24
N MET A 104 -14.92 -0.56 -24.56
CA MET A 104 -14.30 0.62 -23.95
C MET A 104 -14.71 0.80 -22.48
N LYS A 105 -15.98 0.55 -22.14
CA LYS A 105 -16.47 0.58 -20.75
C LYS A 105 -15.79 -0.49 -19.91
N LEU A 106 -15.76 -1.74 -20.40
CA LEU A 106 -15.09 -2.86 -19.72
C LEU A 106 -13.61 -2.56 -19.46
N ARG A 107 -12.89 -1.99 -20.44
CA ARG A 107 -11.50 -1.58 -20.21
C ARG A 107 -11.35 -0.53 -19.10
N ARG A 108 -12.27 0.45 -19.04
CA ARG A 108 -12.27 1.48 -17.99
C ARG A 108 -12.57 0.86 -16.63
N GLU A 109 -13.58 0.00 -16.55
CA GLU A 109 -13.98 -0.69 -15.32
C GLU A 109 -12.86 -1.61 -14.81
N GLN A 110 -12.27 -2.43 -15.68
CA GLN A 110 -11.12 -3.26 -15.35
C GLN A 110 -9.92 -2.42 -14.90
N TRP A 111 -9.70 -1.26 -15.50
CA TRP A 111 -8.64 -0.35 -15.04
C TRP A 111 -8.96 0.25 -13.66
N LEU A 112 -10.20 0.70 -13.41
CA LEU A 112 -10.62 1.19 -12.10
C LEU A 112 -10.50 0.11 -11.02
N GLN A 113 -10.97 -1.10 -11.30
CA GLN A 113 -10.83 -2.26 -10.43
C GLN A 113 -9.35 -2.55 -10.13
N LYS A 114 -8.48 -2.47 -11.14
CA LYS A 114 -7.03 -2.65 -10.95
C LYS A 114 -6.45 -1.56 -10.04
N ILE A 115 -6.85 -0.30 -10.21
CA ILE A 115 -6.41 0.80 -9.34
C ILE A 115 -6.87 0.55 -7.90
N GLU A 116 -8.13 0.17 -7.70
CA GLU A 116 -8.69 -0.11 -6.39
C GLU A 116 -7.98 -1.30 -5.71
N ALA A 117 -7.74 -2.39 -6.46
CA ALA A 117 -7.00 -3.54 -5.97
C ALA A 117 -5.58 -3.17 -5.52
N ILE A 118 -4.86 -2.34 -6.29
CA ILE A 118 -3.53 -1.84 -5.91
C ILE A 118 -3.60 -1.01 -4.63
N LYS A 119 -4.54 -0.06 -4.53
CA LYS A 119 -4.73 0.77 -3.33
C LYS A 119 -5.00 -0.07 -2.09
N LEU A 120 -5.88 -1.07 -2.19
CA LEU A 120 -6.20 -1.97 -1.09
C LEU A 120 -4.98 -2.81 -0.68
N ALA A 121 -4.22 -3.32 -1.64
CA ALA A 121 -2.99 -4.07 -1.38
C ALA A 121 -1.92 -3.19 -0.70
N GLU A 122 -1.74 -1.95 -1.16
CA GLU A 122 -0.81 -0.99 -0.55
C GLU A 122 -1.19 -0.61 0.89
N GLN A 123 -2.49 -0.42 1.14
CA GLN A 123 -3.00 -0.19 2.49
C GLN A 123 -2.72 -1.36 3.41
N LYS A 124 -3.06 -2.59 2.98
CA LYS A 124 -2.75 -3.82 3.74
C LYS A 124 -1.26 -3.94 4.04
N HIS A 125 -0.39 -3.74 3.04
CA HIS A 125 1.06 -3.82 3.23
C HIS A 125 1.60 -2.72 4.17
N ARG A 126 1.03 -1.51 4.15
CA ARG A 126 1.41 -0.43 5.08
C ARG A 126 1.00 -0.78 6.51
N GLU A 127 -0.19 -1.33 6.70
CA GLU A 127 -0.65 -1.77 8.02
C GLU A 127 0.17 -2.94 8.54
N GLU A 128 0.46 -3.91 7.70
CA GLU A 128 1.33 -5.05 8.01
C GLU A 128 2.72 -4.58 8.43
N ARG A 129 3.35 -3.64 7.70
CA ARG A 129 4.62 -3.04 8.12
C ARG A 129 4.53 -2.35 9.48
N ARG A 130 3.43 -1.64 9.76
CA ARG A 130 3.20 -1.01 11.07
C ARG A 130 3.06 -2.03 12.20
N ARG A 131 2.39 -3.15 11.95
CA ARG A 131 2.21 -4.25 12.93
C ARG A 131 3.50 -5.03 13.12
N ARG A 132 4.25 -5.30 12.06
CA ARG A 132 5.59 -5.93 12.15
C ARG A 132 6.59 -5.06 12.91
N ALA A 133 6.43 -3.74 12.88
CA ALA A 133 7.27 -2.83 13.65
C ALA A 133 7.01 -2.89 15.18
N THR A 134 5.90 -3.48 15.65
CA THR A 134 5.71 -3.69 17.09
C THR A 134 6.50 -4.91 17.56
N VAL A 135 7.72 -4.65 18.03
CA VAL A 135 8.76 -5.66 18.34
C VAL A 135 8.36 -6.63 19.45
N VAL A 136 7.57 -6.19 20.43
CA VAL A 136 7.39 -6.92 21.70
C VAL A 136 6.50 -8.17 21.58
N VAL A 137 5.64 -8.27 20.56
CA VAL A 137 4.66 -9.37 20.44
C VAL A 137 4.61 -9.99 19.04
N GLY A 138 5.32 -9.44 18.05
CA GLY A 138 5.20 -9.88 16.64
C GLY A 138 3.81 -9.59 16.06
N ASP A 139 3.61 -9.92 14.77
CA ASP A 139 2.33 -9.68 14.09
C ASP A 139 1.30 -10.78 14.43
N LEU A 140 0.31 -10.44 15.26
CA LEU A 140 -0.78 -11.33 15.65
C LEU A 140 -1.94 -11.38 14.65
N HIS A 141 -1.90 -10.60 13.57
CA HIS A 141 -3.00 -10.54 12.61
C HIS A 141 -3.29 -11.87 11.88
N PRO A 142 -2.28 -12.67 11.47
CA PRO A 142 -2.53 -13.97 10.83
C PRO A 142 -3.36 -14.92 11.69
N LEU A 143 -3.17 -14.90 13.02
CA LEU A 143 -3.97 -15.69 13.96
C LEU A 143 -5.42 -15.22 14.03
N ARG A 144 -5.66 -13.92 13.83
CA ARG A 144 -7.01 -13.35 13.82
C ARG A 144 -7.76 -13.67 12.53
N ASP A 145 -7.07 -13.64 11.39
CA ASP A 145 -7.67 -13.93 10.08
C ASP A 145 -8.00 -15.43 9.92
N ALA A 146 -7.24 -16.30 10.58
CA ALA A 146 -7.49 -17.74 10.58
C ALA A 146 -8.69 -18.18 11.45
N LEU A 147 -9.30 -17.27 12.23
CA LEU A 147 -10.40 -17.58 13.14
C LEU A 147 -11.73 -16.97 12.65
N PRO A 148 -12.73 -17.79 12.26
CA PRO A 148 -14.00 -17.30 11.70
C PRO A 148 -14.92 -16.48 12.63
N GLU A 149 -14.60 -16.30 13.93
CA GLU A 149 -15.57 -15.85 14.95
C GLU A 149 -15.30 -14.47 15.59
N LEU A 150 -14.21 -13.77 15.25
CA LEU A 150 -13.77 -12.59 16.00
C LEU A 150 -14.43 -11.25 15.61
N LEU A 151 -15.30 -11.23 14.60
CA LEU A 151 -15.96 -9.98 14.16
C LEU A 151 -16.89 -9.41 15.25
N GLY A 152 -17.60 -10.27 15.98
CA GLY A 152 -18.50 -9.88 17.07
C GLY A 152 -17.78 -9.38 18.32
N LEU A 153 -16.62 -9.98 18.65
CA LEU A 153 -15.80 -9.61 19.81
C LEU A 153 -15.00 -8.31 19.63
N LYS A 154 -14.68 -7.93 18.38
CA LYS A 154 -14.05 -6.63 18.10
C LYS A 154 -14.94 -5.44 18.49
N ALA A 155 -16.26 -5.61 18.44
CA ALA A 155 -17.23 -4.56 18.76
C ALA A 155 -17.36 -4.27 20.27
N SER A 156 -17.02 -5.22 21.15
CA SER A 156 -17.02 -5.00 22.60
C SER A 156 -15.75 -4.32 23.10
N SER A 157 -14.58 -4.71 22.57
CA SER A 157 -13.27 -4.09 22.88
C SER A 157 -13.22 -2.60 22.54
N ARG A 158 -13.81 -2.17 21.41
CA ARG A 158 -13.84 -0.76 21.00
C ARG A 158 -14.58 0.15 22.01
N ARG A 159 -15.55 -0.37 22.75
CA ARG A 159 -16.33 0.40 23.73
C ARG A 159 -15.50 0.79 24.96
N GLN A 160 -14.47 0.01 25.30
CA GLN A 160 -13.61 0.29 26.47
C GLN A 160 -12.58 1.40 26.18
N ALA A 161 -12.07 1.50 24.94
CA ALA A 161 -11.10 2.53 24.56
C ALA A 161 -11.67 3.97 24.51
N HIS A 162 -12.99 4.13 24.43
CA HIS A 162 -13.65 5.44 24.40
C HIS A 162 -13.90 6.03 25.81
N ARG A 163 -13.56 5.30 26.89
CA ARG A 163 -13.80 5.75 28.27
C ARG A 163 -12.64 6.53 28.89
N GLU A 164 -11.58 6.80 28.14
CA GLU A 164 -10.44 7.54 28.68
C GLU A 164 -10.68 9.06 28.66
N ARG A 165 -11.02 9.60 29.84
CA ARG A 165 -10.68 10.93 30.38
C ARG A 165 -11.00 12.16 29.51
N GLU A 166 -12.09 12.83 29.88
CA GLU A 166 -12.40 14.20 29.46
C GLU A 166 -11.48 15.20 30.21
N SER A 167 -10.25 15.37 29.73
CA SER A 167 -9.41 16.47 30.19
C SER A 167 -9.78 17.74 29.44
N ASN A 168 -10.05 18.85 30.13
CA ASN A 168 -10.39 20.17 29.55
C ASN A 168 -9.31 20.79 28.63
N LYS A 169 -8.19 20.10 28.41
CA LYS A 169 -7.11 20.51 27.52
C LYS A 169 -7.15 19.62 26.28
N PRO A 170 -7.10 20.19 25.06
CA PRO A 170 -7.15 19.38 23.87
C PRO A 170 -5.93 18.45 23.84
N ARG A 171 -6.19 17.15 23.77
CA ARG A 171 -5.10 16.17 23.69
C ARG A 171 -4.26 16.42 22.42
N PRO A 172 -2.99 16.00 22.38
CA PRO A 172 -2.19 16.07 21.15
C PRO A 172 -2.90 15.44 19.93
N SER A 173 -3.73 14.42 20.15
CA SER A 173 -4.58 13.78 19.15
C SER A 173 -5.73 14.66 18.64
N GLU A 174 -6.25 15.57 19.47
CA GLU A 174 -7.34 16.50 19.14
C GLU A 174 -6.80 17.74 18.42
N LEU A 175 -5.65 18.25 18.84
CA LEU A 175 -4.94 19.33 18.14
C LEU A 175 -4.65 18.97 16.69
N SER A 176 -4.31 17.71 16.41
CA SER A 176 -4.09 17.23 15.04
C SER A 176 -5.35 17.25 14.17
N GLN A 177 -6.54 17.15 14.77
CA GLN A 177 -7.83 17.12 14.06
C GLN A 177 -8.40 18.53 13.83
N MET A 178 -7.98 19.51 14.63
CA MET A 178 -8.44 20.90 14.54
C MET A 178 -7.91 21.63 13.30
N SER A 179 -8.66 22.65 12.85
CA SER A 179 -8.23 23.58 11.81
C SER A 179 -7.01 24.41 12.27
N THR A 180 -6.20 24.90 11.33
CA THR A 180 -5.03 25.73 11.62
C THR A 180 -5.38 27.01 12.37
N ALA A 181 -6.49 27.66 12.00
CA ALA A 181 -6.97 28.88 12.68
C ALA A 181 -7.35 28.61 14.15
N GLN A 182 -8.01 27.49 14.41
CA GLN A 182 -8.39 27.08 15.75
C GLN A 182 -7.16 26.80 16.62
N ARG A 183 -6.12 26.19 16.06
CA ARG A 183 -4.84 26.00 16.77
C ARG A 183 -4.17 27.34 17.10
N GLN A 184 -4.22 28.31 16.18
CA GLN A 184 -3.66 29.63 16.42
C GLN A 184 -4.39 30.35 17.56
N GLN A 185 -5.72 30.27 17.61
CA GLN A 185 -6.52 30.84 18.71
C GLN A 185 -6.12 30.26 20.07
N LEU A 186 -6.01 28.94 20.19
CA LEU A 186 -5.55 28.31 21.45
C LEU A 186 -4.15 28.77 21.87
N LEU A 187 -3.23 28.93 20.91
CA LEU A 187 -1.89 29.47 21.20
C LEU A 187 -1.94 30.93 21.65
N GLU A 188 -2.85 31.73 21.08
CA GLU A 188 -3.06 33.12 21.49
C GLU A 188 -3.61 33.21 22.91
N GLU A 189 -4.59 32.36 23.27
CA GLU A 189 -5.12 32.25 24.63
C GLU A 189 -4.05 31.83 25.65
N GLU A 190 -3.21 30.86 25.32
CA GLU A 190 -2.11 30.46 26.20
C GLU A 190 -1.05 31.57 26.32
N ARG A 191 -0.79 32.32 25.24
CA ARG A 191 0.11 33.48 25.28
C ARG A 191 -0.43 34.59 26.17
N THR A 192 -1.73 34.87 26.15
CA THR A 192 -2.33 35.89 27.04
C THR A 192 -2.30 35.43 28.48
N ARG A 193 -2.74 34.19 28.78
CA ARG A 193 -2.65 33.58 30.12
C ARG A 193 -1.23 33.63 30.68
N PHE A 194 -0.22 33.31 29.86
CA PHE A 194 1.17 33.34 30.30
C PHE A 194 1.68 34.76 30.56
N ARG A 195 1.26 35.74 29.74
CA ARG A 195 1.59 37.16 29.99
C ARG A 195 0.99 37.65 31.31
N GLU A 196 -0.24 37.27 31.61
CA GLU A 196 -0.89 37.59 32.90
C GLU A 196 -0.16 36.94 34.08
N LEU A 197 0.21 35.66 33.96
CA LEU A 197 1.01 34.96 34.96
C LEU A 197 2.34 35.67 35.22
N LEU A 198 3.05 36.08 34.16
CA LEU A 198 4.28 36.85 34.28
C LEU A 198 4.08 38.27 34.80
N ALA A 199 2.89 38.85 34.66
CA ALA A 199 2.55 40.14 35.27
C ALA A 199 2.29 40.01 36.77
N SER A 200 1.93 38.83 37.27
CA SER A 200 1.64 38.61 38.68
C SER A 200 2.92 38.74 39.55
N PRO A 201 2.92 39.64 40.56
CA PRO A 201 4.10 39.82 41.43
C PRO A 201 4.43 38.57 42.25
N ALA A 202 3.42 37.81 42.64
CA ALA A 202 3.58 36.57 43.41
C ALA A 202 4.40 35.52 42.65
N TYR A 203 4.14 35.36 41.34
CA TYR A 203 4.90 34.44 40.50
C TYR A 203 6.33 34.92 40.28
N ARG A 204 6.54 36.24 40.07
CA ARG A 204 7.88 36.82 39.92
C ARG A 204 8.75 36.65 41.17
N ALA A 205 8.17 36.83 42.36
CA ALA A 205 8.89 36.71 43.61
C ALA A 205 9.25 35.25 43.95
N ARG A 206 8.32 34.31 43.74
CA ARG A 206 8.49 32.90 44.13
C ARG A 206 7.84 31.94 43.12
N PRO A 207 8.47 31.69 41.96
CA PRO A 207 7.86 30.93 40.87
C PRO A 207 7.61 29.46 41.25
N LEU A 208 8.57 28.80 41.90
CA LEU A 208 8.44 27.38 42.26
C LEU A 208 7.29 27.12 43.24
N VAL A 209 7.08 28.03 44.19
CA VAL A 209 5.98 27.93 45.17
C VAL A 209 4.63 28.14 44.49
N ALA A 210 4.53 29.13 43.59
CA ALA A 210 3.31 29.38 42.84
C ALA A 210 2.92 28.18 41.95
N ILE A 211 3.91 27.55 41.29
CA ILE A 211 3.70 26.32 40.50
C ILE A 211 3.26 25.17 41.41
N GLY A 212 3.88 25.00 42.58
CA GLY A 212 3.46 23.97 43.54
C GLY A 212 2.00 24.13 43.99
N GLN A 213 1.56 25.36 44.24
CA GLN A 213 0.18 25.66 44.62
C GLN A 213 -0.82 25.41 43.48
N THR A 214 -0.48 25.74 42.23
CA THR A 214 -1.35 25.46 41.08
C THR A 214 -1.49 23.97 40.83
N LEU A 215 -0.40 23.21 40.92
CA LEU A 215 -0.43 21.76 40.79
C LEU A 215 -1.26 21.10 41.90
N ALA A 216 -1.07 21.52 43.16
CA ALA A 216 -1.86 21.00 44.29
C ALA A 216 -3.37 21.24 44.09
N ARG A 217 -3.76 22.43 43.61
CA ARG A 217 -5.16 22.73 43.26
C ARG A 217 -5.69 21.87 42.11
N GLN A 218 -4.89 21.63 41.07
CA GLN A 218 -5.28 20.76 39.96
C GLN A 218 -5.50 19.31 40.42
N MET A 219 -4.61 18.77 41.26
CA MET A 219 -4.75 17.42 41.80
C MET A 219 -6.02 17.26 42.65
N GLN A 220 -6.40 18.28 43.42
CA GLN A 220 -7.64 18.25 44.21
C GLN A 220 -8.89 18.27 43.32
N LEU A 221 -8.88 19.03 42.22
CA LEU A 221 -9.99 19.11 41.28
C LEU A 221 -10.17 17.82 40.47
N GLU A 222 -9.07 17.22 40.01
CA GLU A 222 -9.10 15.95 39.27
C GLU A 222 -9.44 14.76 40.18
N GLY A 223 -8.97 14.75 41.42
CA GLY A 223 -9.33 13.72 42.40
C GLY A 223 -10.76 13.83 42.94
N GLY A 224 -11.36 15.03 42.90
CA GLY A 224 -12.75 15.27 43.32
C GLY A 224 -13.81 14.92 42.28
N SER A 225 -13.42 14.65 41.02
CA SER A 225 -14.34 14.22 39.95
C SER A 225 -14.47 12.69 39.83
N GLU A 226 -13.70 11.93 40.63
CA GLU A 226 -13.67 10.46 40.60
C GLU A 226 -14.50 9.80 41.73
N LEU A 227 -15.29 10.57 42.50
CA LEU A 227 -16.24 10.08 43.53
C LEU A 227 -17.68 10.40 43.14
#